data_AF-A0A1D2NJ64-F1
#
_entry.id   AF-A0A1D2NJ64-F1
#
_cell.length_a   1.000
_cell.length_b   1.000
_cell.length_c   1.000
_cell.angle_alpha   90.00
_cell.angle_beta   90.00
_cell.angle_gamma   90.00
#
_symmetry.space_group_name_H-M   'P 1'
#
loop_
_entity.id
_entity.type
_entity.pdbx_description
1 polymer ?
#
loop_
_entity_poly.entity_id
_entity_poly.type
_entity_poly.pdbx_seq_one_letter_code
_entity_poly.pdbx_strand_id
1 'polypeptide(L)'
;MAQREQRITSAARILDAAARYRRKKKALEALEQDNFHDEPHADLVMSKKVPKFQESNEKGPTKKRKQRSSEYYKLKFRKAINTLIEEEQLENVEGPNYSTAAAPSSKLPPRSFCTVCGFPSTYNCIPCGGKYCSLKCLKTHQETRCLKWTA
;
A
#
# COMPACT_ATOMS: atom_id res chain seq x y z
N MET A 1 -21.78 26.56 -22.47
CA MET A 1 -22.45 26.33 -21.16
C MET A 1 -23.03 24.91 -21.08
N ALA A 2 -23.86 24.48 -22.03
CA ALA A 2 -24.51 23.15 -22.04
C ALA A 2 -23.56 21.93 -21.91
N GLN A 3 -22.39 21.94 -22.57
CA GLN A 3 -21.44 20.83 -22.48
C GLN A 3 -20.80 20.67 -21.08
N ARG A 4 -20.68 21.77 -20.32
CA ARG A 4 -20.15 21.75 -18.94
C ARG A 4 -21.21 21.19 -17.98
N GLU A 5 -22.48 21.54 -18.18
CA GLU A 5 -23.62 20.98 -17.44
C GLU A 5 -23.79 19.48 -17.71
N GLN A 6 -23.65 19.04 -18.97
CA GLN A 6 -23.69 17.62 -19.33
C GLN A 6 -22.54 16.79 -18.71
N ARG A 7 -21.34 17.39 -18.52
CA ARG A 7 -20.24 16.75 -17.77
C ARG A 7 -20.50 16.67 -16.27
N ILE A 8 -21.23 17.63 -15.70
CA ILE A 8 -21.60 17.62 -14.28
C ILE A 8 -22.70 16.58 -14.01
N THR A 9 -23.69 16.45 -14.90
CA THR A 9 -24.78 15.47 -14.77
C THR A 9 -24.31 14.03 -14.98
N SER A 10 -23.39 13.80 -15.93
CA SER A 10 -22.75 12.49 -16.14
C SER A 10 -21.81 12.09 -15.00
N ALA A 11 -21.17 13.06 -14.32
CA ALA A 11 -20.36 12.84 -13.12
C ALA A 11 -21.19 12.61 -11.84
N ALA A 12 -22.47 13.00 -11.84
CA ALA A 12 -23.41 12.82 -10.73
C ALA A 12 -24.22 11.52 -10.80
N ARG A 13 -23.82 10.57 -11.66
CA ARG A 13 -24.47 9.26 -11.73
C ARG A 13 -24.25 8.51 -10.42
N ILE A 14 -25.34 8.11 -9.76
CA ILE A 14 -25.28 7.23 -8.58
C ILE A 14 -24.58 5.94 -9.03
N LEU A 15 -23.41 5.69 -8.47
CA LEU A 15 -22.66 4.47 -8.73
C LEU A 15 -23.15 3.36 -7.82
N ASP A 16 -23.45 2.21 -8.43
CA ASP A 16 -23.77 1.00 -7.70
C ASP A 16 -22.63 0.60 -6.74
N ALA A 17 -22.96 -0.14 -5.68
CA ALA A 17 -22.02 -0.60 -4.67
C ALA A 17 -20.83 -1.35 -5.29
N ALA A 18 -21.08 -2.19 -6.29
CA ALA A 18 -20.02 -2.93 -6.99
C ALA A 18 -19.07 -1.99 -7.75
N ALA A 19 -19.60 -0.94 -8.39
CA ALA A 19 -18.78 0.05 -9.09
C ALA A 19 -17.92 0.88 -8.12
N ARG A 20 -18.47 1.23 -6.96
CA ARG A 20 -17.72 1.91 -5.88
C ARG A 20 -16.59 1.03 -5.33
N TYR A 21 -16.87 -0.26 -5.11
CA TYR A 21 -15.87 -1.23 -4.67
C TYR A 21 -14.71 -1.36 -5.67
N ARG A 22 -15.01 -1.46 -6.97
CA ARG A 22 -13.98 -1.52 -8.02
C ARG A 22 -13.05 -0.30 -8.02
N ARG A 23 -13.62 0.91 -7.89
CA ARG A 23 -12.81 2.15 -7.81
C ARG A 23 -11.91 2.17 -6.56
N LYS A 24 -12.44 1.75 -5.41
CA LYS A 24 -11.66 1.65 -4.18
C LYS A 24 -10.51 0.64 -4.33
N LYS A 25 -10.77 -0.52 -4.94
CA LYS A 25 -9.75 -1.55 -5.17
C LYS A 25 -8.64 -1.04 -6.10
N LYS A 26 -8.99 -0.37 -7.21
CA LYS A 26 -8.01 0.23 -8.12
C LYS A 26 -7.11 1.26 -7.40
N ALA A 27 -7.69 2.07 -6.51
CA ALA A 27 -6.90 3.04 -5.75
C ALA A 27 -5.93 2.36 -4.76
N LEU A 28 -6.35 1.26 -4.11
CA LEU A 28 -5.45 0.47 -3.26
C LEU A 28 -4.31 -0.16 -4.07
N GLU A 29 -4.62 -0.71 -5.24
CA GLU A 29 -3.63 -1.31 -6.14
C GLU A 29 -2.61 -0.27 -6.64
N ALA A 30 -3.04 0.94 -6.96
CA ALA A 30 -2.12 2.03 -7.32
C ALA A 30 -1.17 2.39 -6.16
N LEU A 31 -1.69 2.49 -4.93
CA LEU A 31 -0.86 2.74 -3.75
C LEU A 31 0.10 1.58 -3.44
N GLU A 32 -0.29 0.34 -3.74
CA GLU A 32 0.58 -0.82 -3.62
C GLU A 32 1.72 -0.81 -4.65
N GLN A 33 1.45 -0.37 -5.88
CA GLN A 33 2.45 -0.22 -6.94
C GLN A 33 3.47 0.89 -6.63
N ASP A 34 3.01 2.03 -6.09
CA ASP A 34 3.90 3.16 -5.75
C ASP A 34 4.89 2.82 -4.63
N ASN A 35 4.58 1.85 -3.76
CA ASN A 35 5.50 1.42 -2.71
C ASN A 35 6.71 0.62 -3.25
N PHE A 36 6.63 0.06 -4.46
CA PHE A 36 7.73 -0.68 -5.07
C PHE A 36 8.50 0.24 -6.02
N HIS A 37 9.64 0.74 -5.57
CA HIS A 37 10.62 1.37 -6.43
C HIS A 37 11.89 0.53 -6.45
N ASP A 38 12.27 0.05 -7.63
CA ASP A 38 13.61 -0.48 -7.85
C ASP A 38 14.61 0.64 -7.53
N GLU A 39 15.47 0.40 -6.54
CA GLU A 39 16.50 1.34 -6.13
C GLU A 39 17.33 1.70 -7.38
N PRO A 40 17.39 2.98 -7.83
CA PRO A 40 18.09 3.38 -9.05
C PRO A 40 19.62 3.13 -8.99
N HIS A 41 20.09 2.58 -7.89
CA HIS A 41 21.46 2.26 -7.56
C HIS A 41 21.73 0.76 -7.41
N ALA A 42 20.74 -0.11 -7.64
CA ALA A 42 20.92 -1.56 -7.59
C ALA A 42 21.94 -2.07 -8.63
N ASP A 43 22.09 -1.37 -9.75
CA ASP A 43 23.08 -1.63 -10.82
C ASP A 43 24.34 -0.75 -10.74
N LEU A 44 24.57 -0.05 -9.62
CA LEU A 44 25.86 0.63 -9.41
C LEU A 44 26.96 -0.41 -9.22
N VAL A 45 27.55 -0.81 -10.34
CA VAL A 45 28.82 -1.53 -10.38
C VAL A 45 29.85 -0.60 -9.73
N MET A 46 30.23 -0.90 -8.49
CA MET A 46 31.35 -0.25 -7.81
C MET A 46 32.57 -0.37 -8.73
N SER A 47 32.94 0.74 -9.38
CA SER A 47 34.04 0.77 -10.34
C SER A 47 35.29 0.17 -9.68
N LYS A 48 35.87 -0.85 -10.30
CA LYS A 48 37.09 -1.56 -9.81
C LYS A 48 38.34 -0.66 -9.77
N LYS A 49 38.20 0.65 -9.98
CA LYS A 49 39.24 1.69 -9.89
C LYS A 49 39.24 2.43 -8.54
N VAL A 50 38.70 1.83 -7.47
CA VAL A 50 38.96 2.35 -6.11
C VAL A 50 40.41 1.99 -5.74
N PRO A 51 41.27 2.97 -5.39
CA PRO A 51 42.65 2.68 -4.99
C PRO A 51 42.65 1.74 -3.77
N LYS A 52 43.27 0.57 -3.92
CA LYS A 52 43.49 -0.35 -2.80
C LYS A 52 44.65 0.18 -1.97
N PHE A 53 44.36 0.74 -0.81
CA PHE A 53 45.39 1.01 0.19
C PHE A 53 45.81 -0.35 0.78
N GLN A 54 47.07 -0.73 0.59
CA GLN A 54 47.66 -1.91 1.21
C GLN A 54 47.80 -1.65 2.71
N GLU A 55 47.02 -2.35 3.53
CA GLU A 55 47.30 -2.47 4.96
C GLU A 55 47.84 -3.88 5.21
N SER A 56 49.14 -3.96 5.42
CA SER A 56 49.86 -5.18 5.79
C SER A 56 49.47 -5.60 7.21
N ASN A 57 48.84 -6.77 7.40
CA ASN A 57 49.33 -7.76 8.36
C ASN A 57 48.61 -9.13 8.29
N GLU A 58 49.36 -10.17 8.61
CA GLU A 58 49.09 -11.60 8.45
C GLU A 58 47.94 -12.16 9.32
N LYS A 59 47.23 -13.19 8.81
CA LYS A 59 46.91 -14.49 9.49
C LYS A 59 45.80 -15.32 8.79
N GLY A 60 46.19 -16.50 8.27
CA GLY A 60 45.52 -17.81 8.43
C GLY A 60 44.21 -18.15 7.68
N PRO A 61 44.09 -19.34 7.04
CA PRO A 61 42.88 -19.78 6.35
C PRO A 61 41.88 -20.39 7.36
N THR A 62 40.96 -19.57 7.86
CA THR A 62 39.79 -20.09 8.61
C THR A 62 38.63 -20.27 7.63
N LYS A 63 38.11 -21.51 7.53
CA LYS A 63 36.86 -21.82 6.81
C LYS A 63 35.72 -21.07 7.50
N LYS A 64 35.49 -19.82 7.10
CA LYS A 64 34.35 -19.02 7.53
C LYS A 64 33.11 -19.65 6.92
N ARG A 65 32.35 -20.37 7.76
CA ARG A 65 30.94 -20.68 7.55
C ARG A 65 30.31 -19.41 7.00
N LYS A 66 29.77 -19.48 5.78
CA LYS A 66 29.25 -18.33 5.02
C LYS A 66 28.11 -17.69 5.83
N GLN A 67 28.46 -16.83 6.79
CA GLN A 67 27.49 -16.03 7.52
C GLN A 67 26.75 -15.24 6.45
N ARG A 68 25.41 -15.36 6.45
CA ARG A 68 24.54 -14.59 5.55
C ARG A 68 24.97 -13.12 5.68
N SER A 69 25.62 -12.63 4.63
CA SER A 69 26.18 -11.28 4.57
C SER A 69 25.09 -10.26 4.90
N SER A 70 25.43 -9.09 5.44
CA SER A 70 24.46 -7.99 5.58
C SER A 70 23.76 -7.67 4.26
N GLU A 71 24.40 -7.96 3.12
CA GLU A 71 23.78 -7.90 1.79
C GLU A 71 22.60 -8.87 1.62
N TYR A 72 22.65 -10.08 2.18
CA TYR A 72 21.55 -11.04 2.10
C TYR A 72 20.29 -10.49 2.79
N TYR A 73 20.46 -9.81 3.92
CA TYR A 73 19.36 -9.12 4.59
C TYR A 73 18.84 -7.95 3.74
N LYS A 74 19.74 -7.13 3.16
CA LYS A 74 19.34 -6.04 2.26
C LYS A 74 18.56 -6.54 1.03
N LEU A 75 18.96 -7.67 0.43
CA LEU A 75 18.23 -8.28 -0.70
C LEU A 75 16.88 -8.89 -0.27
N LYS A 76 16.80 -9.48 0.93
CA LYS A 76 15.53 -10.02 1.46
C LYS A 76 14.51 -8.90 1.72
N PHE A 77 14.96 -7.72 2.18
CA PHE A 77 14.10 -6.55 2.37
C PHE A 77 13.76 -5.77 1.08
N ARG A 78 14.29 -6.20 -0.09
CA ARG A 78 13.91 -5.66 -1.41
C ARG A 78 12.74 -6.39 -2.06
N LYS A 79 12.24 -7.48 -1.45
CA LYS A 79 11.07 -8.21 -1.96
C LYS A 79 9.79 -7.56 -1.47
N ALA A 80 8.77 -7.52 -2.33
CA ALA A 80 7.43 -7.10 -1.92
C ALA A 80 6.93 -8.00 -0.78
N ILE A 81 6.13 -7.44 0.13
CA ILE A 81 5.62 -8.17 1.29
C ILE A 81 4.88 -9.45 0.89
N ASN A 82 4.19 -9.44 -0.26
CA ASN A 82 3.49 -10.61 -0.80
C ASN A 82 4.45 -11.78 -1.09
N THR A 83 5.63 -11.50 -1.67
CA THR A 83 6.65 -12.52 -1.94
C THR A 83 7.26 -13.05 -0.65
N LEU A 84 7.43 -12.20 0.36
CA LEU A 84 7.93 -12.64 1.67
C LEU A 84 6.94 -13.56 2.40
N ILE A 85 5.64 -13.29 2.27
CA ILE A 85 4.57 -14.13 2.82
C ILE A 85 4.56 -15.50 2.12
N GLU A 86 4.67 -15.54 0.79
CA GLU A 86 4.70 -16.79 0.01
C GLU A 86 5.91 -17.67 0.38
N GLU A 87 7.09 -17.05 0.56
CA GLU A 87 8.29 -17.75 1.02
C GLU A 87 8.13 -18.33 2.44
N GLU A 88 7.55 -17.56 3.36
CA GLU A 88 7.28 -18.02 4.73
C GLU A 88 6.26 -19.18 4.76
N GLN A 89 5.21 -19.11 3.93
CA GLN A 89 4.23 -20.19 3.81
C GLN A 89 4.86 -21.49 3.30
N LEU A 90 5.86 -21.41 2.42
CA LEU A 90 6.59 -22.57 1.90
C LEU A 90 7.58 -23.14 2.93
N GLU A 91 8.23 -22.27 3.73
CA GLU A 91 9.20 -22.65 4.76
C GLU A 91 8.54 -23.21 6.03
N ASN A 92 7.37 -22.69 6.43
CA ASN A 92 6.65 -23.07 7.65
C ASN A 92 5.17 -23.38 7.36
N VAL A 93 4.92 -24.58 6.82
CA VAL A 93 3.57 -25.05 6.49
C VAL A 93 2.69 -25.29 7.73
N GLU A 94 3.30 -25.75 8.83
CA GLU A 94 2.58 -26.23 10.03
C GLU A 94 2.59 -25.22 11.20
N GLY A 95 3.32 -24.11 11.08
CA GLY A 95 3.46 -23.10 12.14
C GLY A 95 2.43 -21.97 12.07
N PRO A 96 2.34 -21.11 13.11
CA PRO A 96 1.58 -19.87 13.01
C PRO A 96 2.23 -18.96 11.96
N ASN A 97 1.64 -18.91 10.77
CA ASN A 97 2.05 -18.05 9.66
C ASN A 97 1.19 -16.78 9.59
N TYR A 98 1.61 -15.84 8.74
CA TYR A 98 0.87 -14.59 8.50
C TYR A 98 -0.62 -14.79 8.16
N SER A 99 -0.98 -15.88 7.47
CA SER A 99 -2.37 -16.18 7.10
C SER A 99 -3.19 -16.77 8.26
N THR A 100 -2.58 -17.56 9.13
CA THR A 100 -3.23 -18.16 10.30
C THR A 100 -3.45 -17.15 11.43
N ALA A 101 -2.68 -16.05 11.45
CA ALA A 101 -2.83 -14.95 12.41
C ALA A 101 -4.05 -14.06 12.13
N ALA A 102 -4.82 -14.33 11.07
CA ALA A 102 -5.98 -13.52 10.69
C ALA A 102 -7.11 -13.59 11.74
N ALA A 103 -7.55 -12.42 12.20
CA ALA A 103 -8.68 -12.32 13.12
C ALA A 103 -10.01 -12.71 12.46
N PRO A 104 -10.93 -13.38 13.18
CA PRO A 104 -12.26 -13.70 12.66
C PRO A 104 -13.08 -12.44 12.41
N SER A 105 -14.10 -12.56 11.55
CA SER A 105 -15.02 -11.45 11.26
C SER A 105 -15.70 -10.90 12.53
N SER A 106 -15.96 -9.60 12.55
CA SER A 106 -16.54 -8.93 13.72
C SER A 106 -17.95 -9.45 14.03
N LYS A 107 -18.21 -9.77 15.30
CA LYS A 107 -19.55 -10.16 15.80
C LYS A 107 -20.52 -8.98 15.93
N LEU A 108 -20.02 -7.73 15.91
CA LEU A 108 -20.79 -6.51 16.12
C LEU A 108 -21.14 -5.82 14.80
N PRO A 109 -22.28 -5.12 14.71
CA PRO A 109 -22.67 -4.42 13.50
C PRO A 109 -21.73 -3.25 13.18
N PRO A 110 -21.46 -2.98 11.89
CA PRO A 110 -20.58 -1.88 11.48
C PRO A 110 -21.21 -0.53 11.81
N ARG A 111 -20.43 0.35 12.45
CA ARG A 111 -20.83 1.74 12.74
C ARG A 111 -20.36 2.67 11.63
N SER A 112 -21.18 3.64 11.24
CA SER A 112 -20.81 4.62 10.22
C SER A 112 -20.48 5.98 10.79
N PHE A 113 -19.23 6.40 10.60
CA PHE A 113 -18.70 7.68 11.06
C PHE A 113 -18.43 8.61 9.88
N CYS A 114 -18.47 9.91 10.17
CA CYS A 114 -18.13 10.93 9.18
C CYS A 114 -16.61 10.92 8.93
N THR A 115 -16.23 10.90 7.65
CA THR A 115 -14.82 10.91 7.22
C THR A 115 -14.07 12.21 7.51
N VAL A 116 -14.78 13.28 7.87
CA VAL A 116 -14.21 14.62 8.13
C VAL A 116 -14.04 14.86 9.62
N CYS A 117 -15.05 14.56 10.44
CA CYS A 117 -15.09 14.93 11.85
C CYS A 117 -15.30 13.76 12.82
N GLY A 118 -15.48 12.52 12.34
CA GLY A 118 -15.61 11.34 13.19
C GLY A 118 -16.96 11.15 13.90
N PHE A 119 -17.88 12.12 13.84
CA PHE A 119 -19.23 11.98 14.41
C PHE A 119 -20.08 10.92 13.66
N PRO A 120 -21.10 10.31 14.31
CA PRO A 120 -22.00 9.38 13.65
C PRO A 120 -22.65 10.04 12.42
N SER A 121 -22.63 9.31 11.32
CA SER A 121 -23.03 9.83 10.02
C SER A 121 -24.22 9.06 9.47
N THR A 122 -25.28 9.79 9.11
CA THR A 122 -26.47 9.26 8.45
C THR A 122 -26.38 9.35 6.93
N TYR A 123 -25.70 10.36 6.39
CA TYR A 123 -25.65 10.63 4.95
C TYR A 123 -24.46 10.01 4.24
N ASN A 124 -24.61 9.80 2.93
CA ASN A 124 -23.62 9.24 2.03
C ASN A 124 -23.41 10.13 0.79
N CYS A 125 -22.16 10.29 0.39
CA CYS A 125 -21.78 11.03 -0.80
C CYS A 125 -22.08 10.19 -2.06
N ILE A 126 -22.76 10.79 -3.04
CA ILE A 126 -23.16 10.12 -4.30
C ILE A 126 -21.97 9.58 -5.11
N PRO A 127 -20.91 10.35 -5.40
CA PRO A 127 -19.80 9.89 -6.25
C PRO A 127 -18.90 8.82 -5.64
N CYS A 128 -18.63 8.87 -4.33
CA CYS A 128 -17.64 8.00 -3.67
C CYS A 128 -18.23 7.08 -2.60
N GLY A 129 -19.47 7.31 -2.14
CA GLY A 129 -20.09 6.58 -1.04
C GLY A 129 -19.59 6.96 0.36
N GLY A 130 -18.72 7.97 0.47
CA GLY A 130 -18.19 8.43 1.76
C GLY A 130 -19.27 8.98 2.69
N LYS A 131 -19.19 8.65 3.97
CA LYS A 131 -20.15 9.06 5.00
C LYS A 131 -19.86 10.48 5.51
N TYR A 132 -20.89 11.32 5.64
CA TYR A 132 -20.79 12.66 6.23
C TYR A 132 -21.97 13.01 7.17
N CYS A 133 -21.72 13.82 8.21
CA CYS A 133 -22.75 14.19 9.19
C CYS A 133 -23.52 15.48 8.82
N SER A 134 -22.90 16.41 8.09
CA SER A 134 -23.47 17.73 7.79
C SER A 134 -23.06 18.24 6.40
N LEU A 135 -23.77 19.24 5.89
CA LEU A 135 -23.44 19.88 4.60
C LEU A 135 -22.06 20.55 4.61
N LYS A 136 -21.61 21.07 5.77
CA LYS A 136 -20.25 21.59 5.93
C LYS A 136 -19.20 20.50 5.68
N CYS A 137 -19.42 19.31 6.25
CA CYS A 137 -18.58 18.14 6.02
C CYS A 137 -18.68 17.61 4.58
N LEU A 138 -19.84 17.76 3.92
CA LEU A 138 -19.97 17.42 2.50
C LEU A 138 -19.09 18.31 1.63
N LYS A 139 -19.10 19.63 1.87
CA LYS A 139 -18.26 20.57 1.11
C LYS A 139 -16.77 20.25 1.27
N THR A 140 -16.30 20.10 2.52
CA THR A 140 -14.90 19.76 2.77
C THR A 140 -14.54 18.36 2.24
N HIS A 141 -15.47 17.41 2.28
CA HIS A 141 -15.30 16.10 1.66
C HIS A 141 -15.12 16.20 0.14
N GLN A 142 -15.95 16.99 -0.55
CA GLN A 142 -15.86 17.19 -2.00
C GLN A 142 -14.54 17.84 -2.43
N GLU A 143 -14.00 18.74 -1.60
CA GLU A 143 -12.74 19.44 -1.86
C GLU A 143 -11.51 18.58 -1.62
N THR A 144 -11.47 17.80 -0.53
CA THR A 144 -10.21 17.19 -0.04
C THR A 144 -10.17 15.66 -0.06
N ARG A 145 -11.33 14.98 -0.06
CA ARG A 145 -11.42 13.53 0.24
C ARG A 145 -12.27 12.73 -0.74
N CYS A 146 -12.87 13.38 -1.72
CA CYS A 146 -13.71 12.68 -2.68
C CYS A 146 -12.83 11.91 -3.67
N LEU A 147 -13.07 10.60 -3.83
CA LEU A 147 -12.43 9.73 -4.85
C LEU A 147 -12.70 10.15 -6.30
N LYS A 148 -13.28 11.34 -6.54
CA LYS A 148 -13.28 11.97 -7.86
C LYS A 148 -11.85 12.22 -8.37
N TRP A 149 -10.88 12.39 -7.47
CA TRP A 149 -9.51 12.82 -7.79
C TRP A 149 -8.44 11.72 -7.67
N THR A 150 -8.78 10.53 -7.16
CA THR A 150 -7.82 9.42 -6.96
C THR A 150 -7.86 8.40 -8.11
N ALA A 151 -8.15 8.85 -9.34
CA ALA A 151 -8.42 7.99 -10.49
C ALA A 151 -7.28 7.99 -11.51
#